data_AF-B7P545-F1
#
_entry.id   AF-B7P545-F1
#
_cell.length_a   1.000
_cell.length_b   1.000
_cell.length_c   1.000
_cell.angle_alpha   90.00
_cell.angle_beta   90.00
_cell.angle_gamma   90.00
#
_symmetry.space_group_name_H-M   'P 1'
#
loop_
_entity.id
_entity.type
_entity.pdbx_description
1 polymer ?
#
loop_
_entity_poly.entity_id
_entity_poly.type
_entity_poly.pdbx_seq_one_letter_code
_entity_poly.pdbx_strand_id
1 'polypeptide(L)'
;MGVSMAMSVRSLLRKSVSKRRIMWKIVKRSAILFFLGIVLTLLITTGSGWTTKVRDILLYWPEWLVMLALLAVHLALTFFFNVPDCGGPGGLHLNGSHFNCTGGAAGYIDRTLLGGSHIYQAATPRGIIGGVLCKFSKEDGWIPLNKNLWSVSYILAMASTAFLLLALFYYIIDVQGFWSGMNSIAVYVGHDMVNGMFPWAWKCYETHWCYLFMNLWGTSLWMLAAFIMYRKGVFIAI
;
A
#
# COMPACT_ATOMS: atom_id res chain seq x y z
N MET A 1 2.69 -2.58 -0.17
CA MET A 1 2.91 -3.59 -1.24
C MET A 1 2.55 -3.08 -2.65
N GLY A 2 1.53 -2.24 -2.84
CA GLY A 2 1.09 -1.83 -4.20
C GLY A 2 2.04 -0.90 -4.97
N VAL A 3 2.65 0.08 -4.30
CA VAL A 3 3.49 1.11 -4.97
C VAL A 3 4.87 0.59 -5.40
N SER A 4 5.47 -0.34 -4.62
CA SER A 4 6.78 -0.92 -4.94
C SER A 4 6.72 -1.86 -6.15
N MET A 5 5.61 -2.59 -6.34
CA MET A 5 5.38 -3.37 -7.55
C MET A 5 5.21 -2.46 -8.78
N ALA A 6 4.46 -1.36 -8.66
CA ALA A 6 4.29 -0.39 -9.75
C ALA A 6 5.62 0.22 -10.22
N MET A 7 6.52 0.56 -9.28
CA MET A 7 7.86 1.08 -9.62
C MET A 7 8.78 0.01 -10.25
N SER A 8 8.74 -1.23 -9.75
CA SER A 8 9.48 -2.36 -10.33
C SER A 8 9.02 -2.68 -11.75
N VAL A 9 7.71 -2.66 -12.00
CA VAL A 9 7.12 -2.91 -13.33
C VAL A 9 7.46 -1.78 -14.29
N ARG A 10 7.37 -0.51 -13.87
CA ARG A 10 7.81 0.66 -14.68
C ARG A 10 9.29 0.58 -15.08
N SER A 11 10.17 0.15 -14.17
CA SER A 11 11.60 -0.05 -14.47
C SER A 11 11.84 -1.16 -15.51
N LEU A 12 11.09 -2.27 -15.42
CA LEU A 12 11.20 -3.38 -16.39
C LEU A 12 10.56 -3.05 -17.74
N LEU A 13 9.49 -2.25 -17.76
CA LEU A 13 8.87 -1.74 -18.98
C LEU A 13 9.76 -0.72 -19.70
N ARG A 14 10.55 0.09 -18.98
CA ARG A 14 11.59 0.96 -19.56
C ARG A 14 12.72 0.17 -20.24
N LYS A 15 13.02 -1.03 -19.75
CA LYS A 15 14.03 -1.93 -20.32
C LYS A 15 13.48 -2.88 -21.40
N SER A 16 12.27 -2.60 -21.93
CA SER A 16 11.60 -3.37 -22.99
C SER A 16 11.62 -4.89 -22.76
N VAL A 17 11.49 -5.31 -21.49
CA VAL A 17 11.54 -6.74 -21.12
C VAL A 17 10.24 -7.43 -21.57
N SER A 18 10.34 -8.66 -22.05
CA SER A 18 9.18 -9.41 -22.54
C SER A 18 8.07 -9.56 -21.48
N LYS A 19 6.81 -9.37 -21.90
CA LYS A 19 5.62 -9.44 -21.03
C LYS A 19 5.58 -10.75 -20.20
N ARG A 20 5.95 -11.88 -20.81
CA ARG A 20 6.03 -13.20 -20.13
C ARG A 20 7.05 -13.22 -18.99
N ARG A 21 8.22 -12.62 -19.18
CA ARG A 21 9.26 -12.56 -18.14
C ARG A 21 8.85 -11.64 -16.98
N ILE A 22 8.14 -10.55 -17.27
CA ILE A 22 7.57 -9.66 -16.24
C ILE A 22 6.50 -10.42 -15.43
N MET A 23 5.56 -11.08 -16.12
CA MET A 23 4.51 -11.89 -15.49
C MET A 23 5.09 -12.99 -14.60
N TRP A 24 6.08 -13.74 -15.07
CA TRP A 24 6.75 -14.78 -14.26
C TRP A 24 7.44 -14.20 -13.02
N LYS A 25 8.09 -13.03 -13.13
CA LYS A 25 8.69 -12.35 -11.97
C LYS A 25 7.65 -11.94 -10.94
N ILE A 26 6.48 -11.47 -11.37
CA ILE A 26 5.37 -11.10 -10.47
C ILE A 26 4.86 -12.35 -9.75
N VAL A 27 4.53 -13.41 -10.50
CA VAL A 27 4.03 -14.68 -9.92
C VAL A 27 5.04 -15.26 -8.92
N LYS A 28 6.33 -15.31 -9.28
CA LYS A 28 7.39 -15.80 -8.40
C LYS A 28 7.46 -15.00 -7.10
N ARG A 29 7.45 -13.66 -7.17
CA ARG A 29 7.50 -12.80 -5.97
C ARG A 29 6.27 -12.96 -5.09
N SER A 30 5.08 -12.99 -5.67
CA SER A 30 3.83 -13.21 -4.94
C SER A 30 3.84 -14.57 -4.23
N ALA A 31 4.32 -15.62 -4.90
CA ALA A 31 4.43 -16.96 -4.30
C ALA A 31 5.41 -17.00 -3.12
N ILE A 32 6.58 -16.35 -3.23
CA ILE A 32 7.56 -16.33 -2.14
C ILE A 32 7.03 -15.54 -0.94
N LEU A 33 6.37 -14.39 -1.16
CA LEU A 33 5.77 -13.62 -0.07
C LEU A 33 4.65 -14.39 0.63
N PHE A 34 3.82 -15.09 -0.14
CA PHE A 34 2.78 -15.95 0.42
C PHE A 34 3.36 -17.08 1.26
N PHE A 35 4.39 -17.77 0.76
CA PHE A 35 5.10 -18.80 1.50
C PHE A 35 5.75 -18.25 2.78
N LEU A 36 6.41 -17.09 2.71
CA LEU A 36 7.01 -16.44 3.86
C LEU A 36 5.96 -16.10 4.94
N GLY A 37 4.77 -15.64 4.52
CA GLY A 37 3.64 -15.39 5.43
C GLY A 37 3.16 -16.65 6.13
N ILE A 38 3.04 -17.77 5.42
CA ILE A 38 2.69 -19.07 6.01
C ILE A 38 3.76 -19.49 7.03
N VAL A 39 5.04 -19.41 6.67
CA VAL A 39 6.15 -19.79 7.55
C VAL A 39 6.15 -18.93 8.81
N LEU A 40 6.02 -17.60 8.70
CA LEU A 40 5.92 -16.70 9.86
C LEU A 40 4.74 -17.07 10.76
N THR A 41 3.57 -17.31 10.18
CA THR A 41 2.36 -17.71 10.93
C THR A 41 2.58 -19.03 11.69
N LEU A 42 3.23 -20.01 11.06
CA LEU A 42 3.52 -21.31 11.68
C LEU A 42 4.61 -21.24 12.77
N LEU A 43 5.63 -20.40 12.57
CA LEU A 43 6.75 -20.21 13.50
C LEU A 43 6.39 -19.39 14.74
N ILE A 44 5.48 -18.43 14.61
CA ILE A 44 5.13 -17.53 15.72
C ILE A 44 4.03 -18.16 16.60
N THR A 45 3.17 -19.01 16.05
CA THR A 45 2.12 -19.73 16.79
C THR A 45 2.66 -20.98 17.52
N THR A 46 3.86 -20.93 18.10
CA THR A 46 4.53 -22.09 18.74
C THR A 46 3.86 -22.63 20.01
N GLY A 47 2.77 -22.03 20.49
CA GLY A 47 2.08 -22.42 21.72
C GLY A 47 0.62 -22.92 21.59
N SER A 48 0.03 -22.97 20.40
CA SER A 48 -1.39 -23.32 20.23
C SER A 48 -1.60 -24.60 19.40
N GLY A 49 -2.59 -25.42 19.80
CA GLY A 49 -2.87 -26.72 19.17
C GLY A 49 -3.17 -26.64 17.67
N TRP A 50 -2.92 -27.73 16.92
CA TRP A 50 -3.07 -27.84 15.47
C TRP A 50 -4.40 -27.27 14.91
N THR A 51 -5.48 -27.41 15.67
CA THR A 51 -6.81 -26.89 15.34
C THR A 51 -6.83 -25.38 15.19
N THR A 52 -6.14 -24.63 16.04
CA THR A 52 -6.07 -23.16 15.96
C THR A 52 -5.24 -22.67 14.77
N LYS A 53 -4.19 -23.41 14.39
CA LYS A 53 -3.30 -23.05 13.27
C LYS A 53 -3.99 -23.20 11.92
N VAL A 54 -4.80 -24.25 11.78
CA VAL A 54 -5.48 -24.57 10.52
C VAL A 54 -6.84 -23.88 10.42
N ARG A 55 -7.45 -23.49 11.55
CA ARG A 55 -8.73 -22.77 11.59
C ARG A 55 -8.71 -21.49 10.76
N ASP A 56 -7.67 -20.68 10.90
CA ASP A 56 -7.61 -19.39 10.19
C ASP A 56 -7.45 -19.60 8.68
N ILE A 57 -6.72 -20.64 8.25
CA ILE A 57 -6.59 -21.02 6.83
C ILE A 57 -7.94 -21.53 6.29
N LEU A 58 -8.60 -22.43 7.02
CA LEU A 58 -9.89 -23.02 6.63
C LEU A 58 -11.07 -22.04 6.70
N LEU A 59 -10.96 -20.97 7.47
CA LEU A 59 -12.00 -19.95 7.54
C LEU A 59 -11.83 -18.92 6.40
N TYR A 60 -10.60 -18.51 6.11
CA TYR A 60 -10.31 -17.40 5.20
C TYR A 60 -9.97 -17.82 3.75
N TRP A 61 -9.80 -19.12 3.44
CA TRP A 61 -9.53 -19.57 2.07
C TRP A 61 -10.55 -19.12 1.00
N PRO A 62 -11.87 -18.93 1.26
CA PRO A 62 -12.78 -18.45 0.24
C PRO A 62 -12.47 -16.99 -0.14
N GLU A 63 -12.11 -16.17 0.85
CA GLU A 63 -11.71 -14.78 0.63
C GLU A 63 -10.40 -14.71 -0.17
N TRP A 64 -9.48 -15.65 0.08
CA TRP A 64 -8.23 -15.74 -0.69
C TRP A 64 -8.52 -16.06 -2.16
N LEU A 65 -9.47 -16.96 -2.43
CA LEU A 65 -9.90 -17.26 -3.80
C LEU A 65 -10.52 -16.04 -4.49
N VAL A 66 -11.38 -15.29 -3.79
CA VAL A 66 -11.96 -14.05 -4.32
C VAL A 66 -10.86 -13.03 -4.63
N MET A 67 -9.90 -12.81 -3.73
CA MET A 67 -8.80 -11.87 -3.95
C MET A 67 -7.87 -12.31 -5.08
N LEU A 68 -7.60 -13.61 -5.22
CA LEU A 68 -6.82 -14.17 -6.33
C LEU A 68 -7.55 -14.01 -7.66
N ALA A 69 -8.87 -14.21 -7.69
CA ALA A 69 -9.69 -14.01 -8.88
C ALA A 69 -9.67 -12.53 -9.32
N LEU A 70 -9.87 -11.60 -8.37
CA LEU A 70 -9.79 -10.16 -8.64
C LEU A 70 -8.40 -9.75 -9.16
N LEU A 71 -7.33 -10.29 -8.56
CA LEU A 71 -5.96 -10.04 -9.01
C LEU A 71 -5.73 -10.60 -10.42
N ALA A 72 -6.22 -11.81 -10.71
CA ALA A 72 -6.10 -12.42 -12.03
C ALA A 72 -6.83 -11.60 -13.09
N VAL A 73 -8.05 -11.13 -12.80
CA VAL A 73 -8.82 -10.23 -13.67
C VAL A 73 -8.06 -8.93 -13.89
N HIS A 74 -7.54 -8.29 -12.84
CA HIS A 74 -6.77 -7.06 -12.95
C HIS A 74 -5.51 -7.22 -13.82
N LEU A 75 -4.75 -8.30 -13.62
CA LEU A 75 -3.58 -8.61 -14.45
C LEU A 75 -3.99 -8.90 -15.90
N ALA A 76 -5.07 -9.64 -16.10
CA ALA A 76 -5.56 -9.97 -17.43
C ALA A 76 -5.96 -8.71 -18.21
N LEU A 77 -6.74 -7.83 -17.58
CA LEU A 77 -7.10 -6.52 -18.14
C LEU A 77 -5.86 -5.65 -18.39
N THR A 78 -4.86 -5.68 -17.52
CA THR A 78 -3.67 -4.84 -17.69
C THR A 78 -2.75 -5.31 -18.84
N PHE A 79 -2.61 -6.63 -19.05
CA PHE A 79 -1.64 -7.17 -20.00
C PHE A 79 -2.22 -7.65 -21.33
N PHE A 80 -3.47 -8.14 -21.34
CA PHE A 80 -4.12 -8.69 -22.53
C PHE A 80 -5.13 -7.74 -23.18
N PHE A 81 -5.67 -6.77 -22.44
CA PHE A 81 -6.55 -5.77 -23.05
C PHE A 81 -5.73 -4.82 -23.94
N ASN A 82 -5.92 -4.93 -25.24
CA ASN A 82 -5.27 -4.06 -26.20
C ASN A 82 -6.09 -2.78 -26.35
N VAL A 83 -5.54 -1.66 -25.90
CA VAL A 83 -6.15 -0.35 -26.10
C VAL A 83 -5.93 0.08 -27.55
N PRO A 84 -6.97 0.54 -28.27
CA PRO A 84 -6.80 1.08 -29.61
C PRO A 84 -5.75 2.21 -29.60
N ASP A 85 -4.86 2.22 -30.59
CA ASP A 85 -3.75 3.17 -30.75
C ASP A 85 -2.63 3.18 -29.69
N CYS A 86 -2.69 2.34 -28.65
CA CYS A 86 -1.77 2.40 -27.50
C CYS A 86 -1.02 1.10 -27.17
N GLY A 87 -1.43 -0.06 -27.71
CA GLY A 87 -0.65 -1.32 -27.72
C GLY A 87 -0.29 -1.98 -26.37
N GLY A 88 -0.62 -1.37 -25.23
CA GLY A 88 -0.17 -1.86 -23.92
C GLY A 88 -0.60 -1.03 -22.69
N PRO A 89 0.00 -1.31 -21.51
CA PRO A 89 -0.44 -0.80 -20.20
C PRO A 89 -0.22 0.71 -19.96
N GLY A 90 0.09 1.50 -21.00
CA GLY A 90 0.20 2.96 -20.97
C GLY A 90 1.44 3.51 -20.24
N GLY A 91 1.63 4.83 -20.35
CA GLY A 91 2.77 5.58 -19.79
C GLY A 91 3.88 5.88 -20.82
N LEU A 92 5.10 6.21 -20.36
CA LEU A 92 6.28 6.49 -21.20
C LEU A 92 6.88 5.23 -21.89
N HIS A 93 6.08 4.18 -22.07
CA HIS A 93 6.50 2.98 -22.79
C HIS A 93 6.83 3.36 -24.25
N LEU A 94 7.87 2.75 -24.84
CA LEU A 94 8.39 3.13 -26.17
C LEU A 94 8.83 4.61 -26.28
N ASN A 95 9.49 5.12 -25.25
CA ASN A 95 10.08 6.47 -25.23
C ASN A 95 9.07 7.60 -25.46
N GLY A 96 7.79 7.38 -25.11
CA GLY A 96 6.74 8.39 -25.27
C GLY A 96 6.17 8.51 -26.68
N SER A 97 6.35 7.51 -27.56
CA SER A 97 5.81 7.53 -28.92
C SER A 97 4.28 7.70 -29.00
N HIS A 98 3.54 7.41 -27.91
CA HIS A 98 2.10 7.61 -27.81
C HIS A 98 1.70 8.49 -26.60
N PHE A 99 1.76 9.81 -26.75
CA PHE A 99 1.47 10.79 -25.70
C PHE A 99 0.02 10.75 -25.16
N ASN A 100 -0.96 10.44 -26.01
CA ASN A 100 -2.38 10.37 -25.62
C ASN A 100 -2.75 9.12 -24.80
N CYS A 101 -1.81 8.21 -24.56
CA CYS A 101 -2.06 6.93 -23.86
C CYS A 101 -1.82 6.98 -22.35
N THR A 102 -2.03 8.15 -21.74
CA THR A 102 -1.82 8.32 -20.29
C THR A 102 -2.86 7.53 -19.51
N GLY A 103 -2.41 6.58 -18.68
CA GLY A 103 -3.25 5.69 -17.88
C GLY A 103 -3.49 4.30 -18.48
N GLY A 104 -3.12 4.04 -19.74
CA GLY A 104 -3.19 2.72 -20.37
C GLY A 104 -4.59 2.10 -20.38
N ALA A 105 -4.68 0.77 -20.32
CA ALA A 105 -5.94 0.03 -20.29
C ALA A 105 -6.86 0.47 -19.13
N ALA A 106 -6.29 0.70 -17.94
CA ALA A 106 -7.06 1.16 -16.78
C ALA A 106 -7.66 2.55 -17.02
N GLY A 107 -6.87 3.51 -17.51
CA GLY A 107 -7.36 4.86 -17.81
C GLY A 107 -8.35 4.90 -18.98
N TYR A 108 -8.20 4.03 -19.97
CA TYR A 108 -9.17 3.90 -21.08
C TYR A 108 -10.52 3.36 -20.59
N ILE A 109 -10.51 2.29 -19.79
CA ILE A 109 -11.71 1.69 -19.20
C ILE A 109 -12.41 2.72 -18.29
N ASP A 110 -11.65 3.40 -17.42
CA ASP A 110 -12.17 4.41 -16.49
C ASP A 110 -12.89 5.56 -17.21
N ARG A 111 -12.29 6.09 -18.29
CA ARG A 111 -12.91 7.15 -19.12
C ARG A 111 -14.14 6.68 -19.89
N THR A 112 -14.15 5.43 -20.32
CA THR A 112 -15.24 4.87 -21.14
C THR A 112 -16.45 4.50 -20.29
N LEU A 113 -16.24 3.95 -19.09
CA LEU A 113 -17.32 3.54 -18.17
C LEU A 113 -17.83 4.67 -17.29
N LEU A 114 -16.93 5.46 -16.69
CA LEU A 114 -17.29 6.50 -15.71
C LEU A 114 -17.30 7.92 -16.30
N GLY A 115 -16.85 8.07 -17.55
CA GLY A 115 -16.75 9.36 -18.22
C GLY A 115 -15.52 10.17 -17.78
N GLY A 116 -15.12 11.13 -18.62
CA GLY A 116 -14.00 12.03 -18.30
C GLY A 116 -14.29 13.00 -17.13
N SER A 117 -15.55 13.14 -16.73
CA SER A 117 -15.97 13.99 -15.61
C SER A 117 -15.66 13.38 -14.24
N HIS A 118 -15.45 12.06 -14.16
CA HIS A 118 -15.07 11.38 -12.93
C HIS A 118 -13.55 11.42 -12.66
N ILE A 119 -12.72 11.63 -13.69
CA ILE A 119 -11.27 11.82 -13.51
C ILE A 119 -11.03 13.10 -12.74
N TYR A 120 -10.41 12.98 -11.55
CA TYR A 120 -10.09 14.05 -10.59
C TYR A 120 -10.01 15.46 -11.22
N GLN A 121 -11.14 16.16 -11.28
CA GLN A 121 -11.23 17.48 -11.93
C GLN A 121 -10.72 18.59 -11.01
N ALA A 122 -10.82 18.38 -9.71
CA ALA A 122 -10.27 19.25 -8.69
C ALA A 122 -9.73 18.38 -7.54
N ALA A 123 -8.61 18.79 -6.95
CA ALA A 123 -8.18 18.32 -5.65
C ALA A 123 -9.13 18.90 -4.59
N THR A 124 -10.41 18.50 -4.62
CA THR A 124 -11.43 19.04 -3.72
C THR A 124 -11.00 18.83 -2.27
N PRO A 125 -11.02 19.88 -1.42
CA PRO A 125 -10.70 19.77 -0.01
C PRO A 125 -11.88 19.13 0.71
N ARG A 126 -12.06 17.83 0.49
CA ARG A 126 -13.07 16.99 1.15
C ARG A 126 -12.95 17.06 2.67
N GLY A 127 -11.77 17.40 3.18
CA GLY A 127 -11.51 17.68 4.60
C GLY A 127 -12.24 18.92 5.14
N ILE A 128 -12.42 19.98 4.35
CA ILE A 128 -13.18 21.16 4.77
C ILE A 128 -14.65 20.79 4.94
N ILE A 129 -15.20 20.01 4.01
CA ILE A 129 -16.56 19.49 4.09
C ILE A 129 -16.70 18.61 5.36
N GLY A 130 -15.74 17.72 5.61
CA GLY A 130 -15.70 16.93 6.85
C GLY A 130 -15.64 17.79 8.12
N GLY A 131 -14.82 18.84 8.11
CA GLY A 131 -14.65 19.79 9.21
C GLY A 131 -15.92 20.60 9.52
N VAL A 132 -16.63 21.05 8.48
CA VAL A 132 -17.91 21.75 8.63
C VAL A 132 -18.98 20.80 9.19
N LEU A 133 -19.04 19.56 8.71
CA LEU A 133 -20.01 18.56 9.20
C LEU A 133 -19.81 18.20 10.68
N CYS A 134 -18.56 18.20 11.16
CA CYS A 134 -18.26 18.01 12.58
C CYS A 134 -18.20 19.32 13.39
N LYS A 135 -18.45 20.49 12.77
CA LYS A 135 -18.26 21.82 13.37
C LYS A 135 -16.88 22.02 14.02
N PHE A 136 -15.85 21.32 13.52
CA PHE A 136 -14.53 21.25 14.15
C PHE A 136 -14.55 20.82 15.64
N SER A 137 -15.63 20.15 16.08
CA SER A 137 -15.77 19.57 17.42
C SER A 137 -15.72 18.05 17.33
N LYS A 138 -15.16 17.40 18.36
CA LYS A 138 -15.10 15.93 18.42
C LYS A 138 -16.50 15.33 18.61
N GLU A 139 -17.32 15.97 19.45
CA GLU A 139 -18.58 15.40 19.93
C GLU A 139 -19.83 16.23 19.58
N ASP A 140 -19.68 17.53 19.30
CA ASP A 140 -20.81 18.48 19.15
C ASP A 140 -21.09 18.90 17.69
N GLY A 141 -20.71 18.06 16.75
CA GLY A 141 -21.01 18.24 15.33
C GLY A 141 -22.39 17.73 14.92
N TRP A 142 -22.89 18.15 13.76
CA TRP A 142 -24.08 17.52 13.15
C TRP A 142 -23.83 16.04 12.85
N ILE A 143 -22.60 15.73 12.42
CA ILE A 143 -22.07 14.37 12.34
C ILE A 143 -20.78 14.35 13.16
N PRO A 144 -20.82 13.88 14.42
CA PRO A 144 -19.65 13.85 15.30
C PRO A 144 -18.57 12.94 14.73
N LEU A 145 -17.32 13.27 15.04
CA LEU A 145 -16.16 12.65 14.41
C LEU A 145 -15.90 11.25 14.97
N ASN A 146 -16.27 10.99 16.24
CA ASN A 146 -15.84 9.78 16.94
C ASN A 146 -16.95 9.02 17.69
N LYS A 147 -18.21 9.09 17.23
CA LYS A 147 -19.29 8.28 17.85
C LYS A 147 -19.40 6.84 17.32
N ASN A 148 -18.88 6.56 16.13
CA ASN A 148 -18.71 5.23 15.55
C ASN A 148 -17.58 5.38 14.52
N LEU A 149 -16.54 4.54 14.51
CA LEU A 149 -15.30 4.69 13.69
C LEU A 149 -15.49 4.78 12.16
N TRP A 150 -16.73 4.95 11.68
CA TRP A 150 -17.17 4.98 10.28
C TRP A 150 -18.13 6.15 9.97
N SER A 151 -17.99 7.30 10.63
CA SER A 151 -18.81 8.49 10.29
C SER A 151 -18.34 9.16 8.99
N VAL A 152 -19.26 9.79 8.26
CA VAL A 152 -18.92 10.49 6.99
C VAL A 152 -17.93 11.63 7.23
N SER A 153 -18.06 12.37 8.33
CA SER A 153 -17.11 13.43 8.72
C SER A 153 -15.72 12.87 9.02
N TYR A 154 -15.63 11.71 9.68
CA TYR A 154 -14.38 11.00 9.93
C TYR A 154 -13.70 10.53 8.63
N ILE A 155 -14.46 9.90 7.73
CA ILE A 155 -13.93 9.41 6.44
C ILE A 155 -13.38 10.57 5.61
N LEU A 156 -14.13 11.68 5.51
CA LEU A 156 -13.70 12.87 4.78
C LEU A 156 -12.47 13.53 5.38
N ALA A 157 -12.39 13.60 6.71
CA ALA A 157 -11.22 14.11 7.42
C ALA A 157 -9.98 13.23 7.17
N MET A 158 -10.09 11.92 7.37
CA MET A 158 -9.01 10.96 7.16
C MET A 158 -8.53 10.88 5.71
N ALA A 159 -9.46 10.93 4.74
CA ALA A 159 -9.10 10.98 3.33
C ALA A 159 -8.29 12.24 3.00
N SER A 160 -8.69 13.40 3.55
CA SER A 160 -7.99 14.66 3.30
C SER A 160 -6.60 14.72 3.92
N THR A 161 -6.44 14.23 5.16
CA THR A 161 -5.13 14.16 5.82
C THR A 161 -4.21 13.17 5.10
N ALA A 162 -4.74 12.06 4.59
CA ALA A 162 -3.98 11.13 3.75
C ALA A 162 -3.47 11.78 2.46
N PHE A 163 -4.27 12.60 1.78
CA PHE A 163 -3.81 13.33 0.58
C PHE A 163 -2.74 14.38 0.89
N LEU A 164 -2.87 15.13 1.99
CA LEU A 164 -1.84 16.07 2.43
C LEU A 164 -0.54 15.35 2.78
N LEU A 165 -0.64 14.23 3.51
CA LEU A 165 0.52 13.42 3.86
C LEU A 165 1.17 12.80 2.61
N LEU A 166 0.38 12.36 1.63
CA LEU A 166 0.87 11.88 0.35
C LEU A 166 1.60 12.97 -0.43
N ALA A 167 1.06 14.20 -0.47
CA ALA A 167 1.71 15.34 -1.13
C ALA A 167 3.04 15.71 -0.44
N LEU A 168 3.06 15.68 0.90
CA LEU A 168 4.28 15.90 1.68
C LEU A 168 5.34 14.84 1.36
N PHE A 169 4.97 13.55 1.38
CA PHE A 169 5.90 12.47 1.05
C PHE A 169 6.34 12.52 -0.41
N TYR A 170 5.47 12.86 -1.35
CA TYR A 170 5.86 13.09 -2.74
C TYR A 170 6.93 14.17 -2.85
N TYR A 171 6.76 15.30 -2.16
CA TYR A 171 7.76 16.37 -2.17
C TYR A 171 9.09 15.91 -1.55
N ILE A 172 9.07 15.27 -0.38
CA ILE A 172 10.29 14.82 0.31
C ILE A 172 11.01 13.71 -0.46
N ILE A 173 10.28 12.77 -1.05
CA ILE A 173 10.84 11.58 -1.70
C ILE A 173 11.18 11.86 -3.16
N ASP A 174 10.21 12.32 -3.95
CA ASP A 174 10.36 12.40 -5.41
C ASP A 174 10.96 13.74 -5.86
N VAL A 175 10.66 14.85 -5.17
CA VAL A 175 11.21 16.17 -5.54
C VAL A 175 12.57 16.41 -4.88
N GLN A 176 12.69 16.18 -3.58
CA GLN A 176 13.95 16.37 -2.84
C GLN A 176 14.89 15.16 -2.95
N GLY A 177 14.41 13.99 -3.39
CA GLY A 177 15.24 12.80 -3.56
C GLY A 177 15.78 12.24 -2.24
N PHE A 178 15.17 12.55 -1.10
CA PHE A 178 15.75 12.30 0.22
C PHE A 178 15.91 10.81 0.56
N TRP A 179 14.92 9.99 0.20
CA TRP A 179 14.92 8.55 0.47
C TRP A 179 13.91 7.82 -0.43
N SER A 180 14.24 6.63 -0.95
CA SER A 180 13.38 5.90 -1.90
C SER A 180 12.38 4.91 -1.27
N GLY A 181 12.24 4.89 0.07
CA GLY A 181 11.27 4.02 0.76
C GLY A 181 11.51 2.52 0.60
N MET A 182 12.73 2.11 0.23
CA MET A 182 13.09 0.70 0.03
C MET A 182 13.26 -0.04 1.37
N ASN A 183 13.25 -1.39 1.31
CA ASN A 183 13.38 -2.30 2.47
C ASN A 183 12.15 -2.48 3.36
N SER A 184 10.95 -2.22 2.83
CA SER A 184 9.69 -2.45 3.56
C SER A 184 9.54 -3.88 4.08
N ILE A 185 10.08 -4.89 3.39
CA ILE A 185 10.04 -6.29 3.82
C ILE A 185 10.94 -6.55 5.04
N ALA A 186 12.12 -5.96 5.07
CA ALA A 186 13.06 -6.09 6.18
C ALA A 186 12.50 -5.44 7.44
N VAL A 187 11.88 -4.28 7.28
CA VAL A 187 11.18 -3.58 8.38
C VAL A 187 10.00 -4.42 8.89
N TYR A 188 9.19 -5.00 7.99
CA TYR A 188 8.05 -5.84 8.37
C TYR A 188 8.48 -7.10 9.14
N VAL A 189 9.36 -7.91 8.54
CA VAL A 189 9.84 -9.16 9.16
C VAL A 189 10.59 -8.85 10.45
N GLY A 190 11.43 -7.82 10.44
CA GLY A 190 12.16 -7.39 11.62
C GLY A 190 11.24 -6.97 12.77
N HIS A 191 10.19 -6.19 12.49
CA HIS A 191 9.24 -5.75 13.53
C HIS A 191 8.55 -6.93 14.21
N ASP A 192 8.13 -7.92 13.41
CA ASP A 192 7.46 -9.11 13.88
C ASP A 192 8.41 -10.01 14.72
N MET A 193 9.68 -10.13 14.29
CA MET A 193 10.71 -10.89 15.01
C MET A 193 11.10 -10.29 16.36
N VAL A 194 11.17 -8.97 16.48
CA VAL A 194 11.55 -8.27 17.72
C VAL A 194 10.35 -7.71 18.48
N ASN A 195 9.14 -8.19 18.19
CA ASN A 195 7.94 -7.77 18.88
C ASN A 195 8.06 -8.11 20.38
N GLY A 196 7.76 -7.15 21.25
CA GLY A 196 7.89 -7.31 22.70
C GLY A 196 9.32 -7.17 23.26
N MET A 197 10.33 -6.93 22.42
CA MET A 197 11.72 -6.75 22.85
C MET A 197 12.11 -5.28 22.94
N PHE A 198 12.84 -4.91 23.99
CA PHE A 198 13.48 -3.58 24.08
C PHE A 198 14.57 -3.45 23.01
N PRO A 199 14.75 -2.29 22.33
CA PRO A 199 14.05 -1.00 22.46
C PRO A 199 12.79 -0.83 21.59
N TRP A 200 12.26 -1.87 20.94
CA TRP A 200 11.10 -1.76 20.04
C TRP A 200 9.75 -1.79 20.77
N ALA A 201 9.68 -2.51 21.88
CA ALA A 201 8.53 -2.53 22.76
C ALA A 201 8.99 -2.77 24.21
N TRP A 202 8.21 -2.26 25.17
CA TRP A 202 8.42 -2.50 26.59
C TRP A 202 7.06 -2.52 27.31
N LYS A 203 7.06 -2.99 28.56
CA LYS A 203 5.85 -2.98 29.38
C LYS A 203 5.51 -1.54 29.76
N CYS A 204 4.32 -1.11 29.38
CA CYS A 204 3.74 0.20 29.68
C CYS A 204 2.59 0.04 30.67
N TYR A 205 2.38 1.03 31.54
CA TYR A 205 1.16 1.13 32.33
C TYR A 205 -0.03 1.43 31.41
N GLU A 206 -1.26 1.04 31.79
CA GLU A 206 -2.50 1.20 31.00
C GLU A 206 -2.93 2.67 30.85
N THR A 207 -2.06 3.47 30.25
CA THR A 207 -2.26 4.87 29.91
C THR A 207 -2.05 5.02 28.42
N HIS A 208 -2.98 5.71 27.77
CA HIS A 208 -2.93 5.98 26.33
C HIS A 208 -1.58 6.57 25.90
N TRP A 209 -1.02 7.48 26.70
CA TRP A 209 0.26 8.15 26.41
C TRP A 209 1.45 7.21 26.40
N CYS A 210 1.49 6.19 27.26
CA CYS A 210 2.59 5.25 27.29
C CYS A 210 2.64 4.41 26.01
N TYR A 211 1.48 3.89 25.59
CA TYR A 211 1.37 3.15 24.32
C TYR A 211 1.63 4.04 23.10
N LEU A 212 1.12 5.28 23.10
CA LEU A 212 1.37 6.23 22.01
C LEU A 212 2.86 6.51 21.86
N PHE A 213 3.55 6.78 22.98
CA PHE A 213 4.98 7.04 22.98
C PHE A 213 5.78 5.82 22.51
N MET A 214 5.47 4.63 23.03
CA MET A 214 6.11 3.39 22.61
C MET A 214 5.96 3.14 21.10
N ASN A 215 4.75 3.31 20.56
CA ASN A 215 4.48 3.11 19.13
C ASN A 215 5.18 4.15 18.25
N LEU A 216 5.20 5.43 18.66
CA LEU A 216 5.91 6.50 17.95
C LEU A 216 7.42 6.25 17.95
N TRP A 217 7.96 5.81 19.09
CA TRP A 217 9.37 5.47 19.24
C TRP A 217 9.77 4.27 18.37
N GLY A 218 9.03 3.15 18.45
CA GLY A 218 9.29 1.96 17.65
C GLY A 218 9.21 2.24 16.14
N THR A 219 8.23 3.04 15.71
CA THR A 219 8.13 3.49 14.31
C THR A 219 9.33 4.33 13.89
N SER A 220 9.79 5.25 14.75
CA SER A 220 10.94 6.11 14.49
C SER A 220 12.25 5.30 14.37
N LEU A 221 12.44 4.30 15.23
CA LEU A 221 13.58 3.39 15.14
C LEU A 221 13.59 2.60 13.82
N TRP A 222 12.43 2.11 13.38
CA TRP A 222 12.33 1.40 12.10
C TRP A 222 12.59 2.30 10.89
N MET A 223 12.10 3.54 10.93
CA MET A 223 12.38 4.54 9.90
C MET A 223 13.88 4.84 9.84
N LEU A 224 14.54 5.00 10.99
CA LEU A 224 15.99 5.21 11.07
C LEU A 224 16.76 3.99 10.54
N ALA A 225 16.38 2.77 10.95
CA ALA A 225 17.00 1.54 10.47
C ALA A 225 16.86 1.41 8.94
N ALA A 226 15.69 1.69 8.39
CA ALA A 226 15.44 1.68 6.96
C ALA A 226 16.28 2.73 6.21
N PHE A 227 16.42 3.92 6.78
CA PHE A 227 17.28 4.99 6.25
C PHE A 227 18.76 4.61 6.29
N ILE A 228 19.25 4.00 7.38
CA ILE A 228 20.64 3.51 7.48
C ILE A 228 20.90 2.42 6.44
N MET A 229 19.99 1.46 6.27
CA MET A 229 20.11 0.42 5.24
C MET A 229 20.18 1.04 3.83
N TYR A 230 19.36 2.06 3.57
CA TYR A 230 19.40 2.81 2.31
C TYR A 230 20.75 3.50 2.09
N ARG A 231 21.28 4.22 3.10
CA ARG A 231 22.60 4.89 3.02
C ARG A 231 23.75 3.90 2.83
N LYS A 232 23.64 2.68 3.36
CA LYS A 232 24.61 1.60 3.15
C LYS A 232 24.40 0.80 1.86
N GLY A 233 23.38 1.13 1.06
CA GLY A 233 23.06 0.42 -0.18
C GLY A 233 22.61 -1.03 0.02
N VAL A 234 22.19 -1.40 1.24
CA VAL A 234 21.71 -2.75 1.54
C VAL A 234 20.24 -2.82 1.18
N PHE A 235 19.94 -3.54 0.11
CA PHE A 235 18.58 -3.74 -0.38
C PHE A 235 18.19 -5.20 -0.28
N ILE A 236 17.35 -5.52 0.71
CA ILE A 236 16.80 -6.86 0.88
C ILE A 236 15.60 -6.96 -0.06
N ALA A 237 15.84 -7.60 -1.21
CA ALA A 237 14.82 -7.88 -2.21
C ALA A 237 14.68 -9.39 -2.39
N ILE A 238 13.43 -9.85 -2.33
CA ILE A 238 13.03 -11.23 -2.59
C ILE A 238 12.41 -11.32 -4.00
#